data_AF-A0A7C9P9E3-F1
#
_entry.id   AF-A0A7C9P9E3-F1
#
_cell.length_a   1.000
_cell.length_b   1.000
_cell.length_c   1.000
_cell.angle_alpha   90.00
_cell.angle_beta   90.00
_cell.angle_gamma   90.00
#
_symmetry.space_group_name_H-M   'P 1'
#
loop_
_entity.id
_entity.type
_entity.pdbx_description
1 polymer ?
#
loop_
_entity_poly.entity_id
_entity_poly.type
_entity_poly.pdbx_seq_one_letter_code
_entity_poly.pdbx_strand_id
1 'polypeptide(L)' 'MKPSRKSASEEHASPRKASIVQVAKAVFFSFIGVRRRADYESDAARITPVQAIVAGIIGVAILLAGLLFLVSMVTK' A
#
# COMPACT_ATOMS: atom_id res chain seq x y z
N MET A 1 -14.06 10.48 46.33
CA MET A 1 -13.16 10.07 45.23
C MET A 1 -13.12 8.55 45.16
N LYS A 2 -13.84 7.93 44.22
CA LYS A 2 -13.57 6.57 43.78
C LYS A 2 -13.66 6.57 42.25
N PRO A 3 -12.62 6.12 41.55
CA PRO A 3 -12.51 6.15 40.11
C PRO A 3 -13.22 4.94 39.50
N SER A 4 -13.32 4.95 38.17
CA SER A 4 -13.64 3.79 37.32
C SER A 4 -15.13 3.56 37.00
N ARG A 5 -15.51 4.02 35.81
CA ARG A 5 -15.92 3.10 34.74
C ARG A 5 -15.20 3.49 33.46
N LYS A 6 -14.05 2.83 33.23
CA LYS A 6 -13.55 2.60 31.88
C LYS A 6 -14.60 1.74 31.15
N SER A 7 -15.60 2.39 30.57
CA SER A 7 -16.55 1.78 29.65
C SER A 7 -16.25 2.31 28.26
N ALA A 8 -15.20 1.76 27.67
CA ALA A 8 -15.07 1.66 26.23
C ALA A 8 -14.06 0.54 26.00
N SER A 9 -14.61 -0.64 25.78
CA SER A 9 -13.99 -1.77 25.13
C SER A 9 -13.05 -1.31 24.01
N GLU A 10 -11.77 -1.63 24.12
CA GLU A 10 -10.99 -1.96 22.94
C GLU A 10 -10.34 -3.32 23.21
N GLU A 11 -11.16 -4.30 22.89
CA GLU A 11 -10.79 -5.68 22.70
C GLU A 11 -9.75 -5.79 21.56
N HIS A 12 -8.71 -6.58 21.81
CA HIS A 12 -8.02 -7.42 20.83
C HIS A 12 -7.39 -6.78 19.57
N ALA A 13 -6.06 -6.92 19.48
CA ALA A 13 -5.49 -8.02 18.71
C ALA A 13 -4.00 -8.18 19.04
N SER A 14 -3.61 -9.37 19.51
CA SER A 14 -2.22 -9.83 19.40
C SER A 14 -1.72 -9.63 17.96
N PRO A 15 -0.42 -9.33 17.72
CA PRO A 15 0.15 -9.27 16.39
C PRO A 15 0.08 -10.66 15.76
N ARG A 16 -1.05 -10.99 15.13
CA ARG A 16 -1.18 -12.18 14.31
C ARG A 16 -0.20 -11.97 13.16
N LYS A 17 0.72 -12.92 12.98
CA LYS A 17 1.64 -12.93 11.84
C LYS A 17 0.86 -12.61 10.57
N ALA A 18 1.34 -11.63 9.82
CA ALA A 18 0.73 -11.30 8.54
C ALA A 18 0.63 -12.58 7.71
N SER A 19 -0.57 -12.85 7.19
CA SER A 19 -0.76 -14.04 6.37
C SER A 19 0.06 -13.91 5.08
N ILE A 20 0.47 -15.04 4.50
CA ILE A 20 1.20 -15.07 3.20
C ILE A 20 0.41 -14.29 2.14
N VAL A 21 -0.92 -14.33 2.19
CA VAL A 21 -1.82 -13.56 1.32
C VAL A 21 -1.74 -12.04 1.59
N GLN A 22 -1.56 -11.61 2.84
CA GLN A 22 -1.33 -10.22 3.20
C GLN A 22 0.04 -9.73 2.74
N VAL A 23 1.06 -10.59 2.80
CA VAL A 23 2.39 -10.32 2.24
C VAL A 23 2.32 -10.23 0.71
N ALA A 24 1.65 -11.15 0.03
CA ALA A 24 1.44 -11.08 -1.41
C ALA A 24 0.63 -9.85 -1.84
N LYS A 25 -0.42 -9.48 -1.09
CA LYS A 25 -1.18 -8.24 -1.31
C LYS A 25 -0.32 -7.00 -1.09
N ALA A 26 0.54 -6.98 -0.07
CA ALA A 26 1.48 -5.90 0.17
C ALA A 26 2.47 -5.78 -0.99
N VAL A 27 3.05 -6.90 -1.43
CA VAL A 27 3.98 -6.97 -2.57
C VAL A 27 3.29 -6.53 -3.87
N PHE A 28 2.04 -6.94 -4.11
CA PHE A 28 1.26 -6.53 -5.27
C PHE A 28 0.94 -5.02 -5.27
N PHE A 29 0.60 -4.44 -4.11
CA PHE A 29 0.46 -2.98 -3.98
C PHE A 29 1.81 -2.25 -4.13
N SER A 30 2.93 -2.90 -3.82
CA SER A 30 4.27 -2.38 -4.13
C SER A 30 4.58 -2.32 -5.63
N PHE A 31 3.95 -3.17 -6.45
CA PHE A 31 4.09 -3.09 -7.92
C PHE A 31 3.18 -2.03 -8.55
N ILE A 32 2.03 -1.75 -7.94
CA ILE A 32 1.09 -0.73 -8.42
C ILE A 32 1.43 0.69 -7.92
N GLY A 33 2.16 0.82 -6.81
CA GLY A 33 2.64 2.12 -6.31
C GLY A 33 1.60 2.98 -5.55
N VAL A 34 0.40 2.44 -5.27
CA VAL A 34 -0.72 3.20 -4.66
C VAL A 34 -1.02 2.75 -3.23
N ARG A 35 -0.01 2.59 -2.37
CA ARG A 35 -0.29 2.34 -0.95
C ARG A 35 0.75 2.92 0.01
N ARG A 36 0.54 4.18 0.39
CA ARG A 36 0.76 4.70 1.75
C ARG A 36 0.07 6.06 1.92
N ARG A 37 -1.17 6.03 2.41
CA ARG A 37 -1.88 7.18 3.00
C ARG A 37 -1.54 7.38 4.49
N ALA A 38 -0.64 6.57 5.06
CA ALA A 38 -0.34 6.61 6.49
C ALA A 38 0.55 7.80 6.90
N ASP A 39 1.38 8.28 5.96
CA ASP A 39 2.29 9.42 6.15
C ASP A 39 1.71 10.72 5.50
N TYR A 40 0.46 10.66 5.03
CA TYR A 40 -0.17 11.68 4.18
C TYR A 40 -0.53 12.97 4.94
N GLU A 41 -0.81 12.94 6.24
CA GLU A 41 -1.27 14.15 6.94
C GLU A 41 -0.15 15.18 7.20
N SER A 42 1.11 14.73 7.30
CA SER A 42 2.25 15.63 7.48
C SER A 42 2.92 16.05 6.15
N ASP A 43 2.85 15.20 5.11
CA ASP A 43 3.52 15.43 3.82
C ASP A 43 2.58 15.80 2.66
N ALA A 44 1.25 15.61 2.77
CA ALA A 44 0.31 16.05 1.72
C ALA A 44 0.22 17.57 1.59
N ALA A 45 0.73 18.32 2.58
CA ALA A 45 0.88 19.77 2.46
C ALA A 45 2.05 20.17 1.52
N ARG A 46 2.99 19.26 1.20
CA ARG A 46 4.18 19.55 0.38
C ARG A 46 4.28 18.73 -0.91
N ILE A 47 3.73 17.51 -0.95
CA ILE A 47 3.72 16.72 -2.19
C ILE A 47 2.62 17.24 -3.12
N THR A 48 3.02 17.84 -4.23
CA THR A 48 2.07 18.34 -5.22
C THR A 48 1.33 17.18 -5.90
N PRO A 49 0.00 17.30 -6.14
CA PRO A 49 -0.79 16.26 -6.81
C PRO A 49 -0.22 15.80 -8.16
N VAL A 50 0.50 16.67 -8.85
CA VAL A 50 1.17 16.39 -10.12
C VAL A 50 2.22 15.29 -9.98
N GLN A 51 3.02 15.30 -8.91
CA GLN A 51 4.06 14.29 -8.69
C GLN A 51 3.47 12.89 -8.50
N ALA A 52 2.32 12.78 -7.83
CA ALA A 52 1.61 11.51 -7.67
C ALA A 52 1.07 10.98 -9.01
N ILE A 53 0.57 11.87 -9.89
CA ILE A 53 0.09 11.50 -11.22
C ILE A 53 1.24 10.99 -12.09
N VAL A 54 2.38 11.70 -12.11
CA VAL A 54 3.57 11.30 -12.86
C VAL A 54 4.11 9.95 -12.37
N ALA A 55 4.23 9.77 -11.04
CA ALA A 55 4.65 8.50 -10.47
C ALA A 55 3.69 7.34 -10.81
N GLY A 56 2.38 7.60 -10.82
CA GLY A 56 1.37 6.62 -11.24
C GLY A 56 1.51 6.21 -12.71
N ILE A 57 1.73 7.18 -13.61
CA ILE A 57 1.92 6.90 -15.05
C ILE A 57 3.19 6.07 -15.28
N ILE A 58 4.30 6.40 -14.61
CA ILE A 58 5.55 5.65 -14.70
C ILE A 58 5.36 4.21 -14.19
N GLY A 59 4.67 4.03 -13.07
CA GLY A 59 4.36 2.70 -12.52
C GLY A 59 3.57 1.82 -13.50
N VAL A 60 2.55 2.40 -14.16
CA VAL A 60 1.77 1.71 -15.20
C VAL A 60 2.64 1.34 -16.40
N ALA A 61 3.49 2.24 -16.87
CA ALA A 61 4.37 1.98 -18.01
C ALA A 61 5.33 0.80 -17.73
N ILE A 62 5.93 0.78 -16.53
CA ILE A 62 6.83 -0.29 -16.10
C ILE A 62 6.10 -1.64 -16.02
N LEU A 63 4.88 -1.65 -15.48
CA LEU A 63 4.07 -2.86 -15.37
C LEU A 63 3.72 -3.45 -16.74
N LEU A 64 3.32 -2.59 -17.68
CA LEU A 64 3.00 -3.02 -19.05
C LEU A 64 4.25 -3.52 -19.77
N ALA A 65 5.39 -2.84 -19.63
CA ALA A 65 6.65 -3.30 -20.19
C ALA A 65 7.05 -4.68 -19.65
N GLY A 66 6.95 -4.89 -18.33
CA GLY A 66 7.23 -6.18 -17.71
C GLY A 66 6.29 -7.30 -18.17
N LEU A 67 5.00 -7.01 -18.30
CA LEU A 67 4.01 -7.98 -18.79
C LEU A 67 4.25 -8.35 -20.25
N LEU A 68 4.47 -7.36 -21.11
CA LEU A 68 4.76 -7.60 -22.53
C LEU A 68 6.08 -8.34 -22.71
N PHE A 69 7.10 -8.00 -21.91
CA PHE A 69 8.36 -8.72 -21.89
C PHE A 69 8.15 -10.19 -21.52
N LEU A 70 7.42 -10.48 -20.44
CA LEU A 70 7.13 -11.84 -20.00
C LEU A 70 6.36 -12.64 -21.07
N VAL A 71 5.35 -12.03 -21.69
CA VAL A 71 4.60 -12.64 -22.80
C VAL A 71 5.52 -12.93 -23.97
N SER A 72 6.39 -12.00 -24.33
CA SER A 72 7.33 -12.19 -25.44
C SER A 72 8.37 -13.29 -25.15
N MET A 73 8.74 -13.47 -23.88
CA MET A 73 9.68 -14.51 -23.42
C MET A 73 9.05 -15.90 -23.43
N VAL A 74 7.74 -16.01 -23.21
CA VAL A 74 7.01 -17.29 -23.25
C VAL A 74 6.55 -17.65 -24.66
N THR A 75 6.31 -16.64 -25.51
CA THR A 75 5.83 -16.84 -26.88
C THR A 75 6.95 -17.16 -27.87
N LYS A 76 8.19 -16.79 -27.56
CA LYS A 76 9.39 -17.20 -28.29
C LYS A 76 10.05 -18.39 -27.59
#